data_AF-A0A5A7W319-F1
#
_entry.id   AF-A0A5A7W319-F1
#
_cell.length_a   1.000
_cell.length_b   1.000
_cell.length_c   1.000
_cell.angle_alpha   90.00
_cell.angle_beta   90.00
_cell.angle_gamma   90.00
#
_symmetry.space_group_name_H-M   'P 1'
#
loop_
_entity.id
_entity.type
_entity.pdbx_description
1 polymer ?
#
loop_
_entity_poly.entity_id
_entity_poly.type
_entity_poly.pdbx_seq_one_letter_code
_entity_poly.pdbx_strand_id
1 'polypeptide(L)' 'MGQMDWTSEAEPSTFTRTSLEYRRKASALSQRASMENDPRKVRALLQLAISWIQVAENEELMASEYRTTSHMYPL' A
#
# COMPACT_ATOMS: atom_id res chain seq x y z
N MET A 1 -26.49 20.56 25.64
CA MET A 1 -25.54 19.45 25.43
C MET A 1 -25.97 18.72 24.18
N GLY A 2 -25.36 19.04 23.03
CA GLY A 2 -25.61 18.34 21.76
C GLY A 2 -24.47 17.34 21.54
N GLN A 3 -24.79 16.05 21.49
CA GLN A 3 -23.86 15.01 21.09
C GLN A 3 -23.38 15.30 19.66
N MET A 4 -22.08 15.53 19.51
CA MET A 4 -21.42 15.42 18.21
C MET A 4 -21.22 13.94 17.94
N ASP A 5 -22.06 13.39 17.07
CA ASP A 5 -21.89 12.07 16.50
C ASP A 5 -20.72 12.14 15.51
N TRP A 6 -19.51 11.88 16.00
CA TRP A 6 -18.33 11.71 15.16
C TRP A 6 -18.36 10.30 14.57
N THR A 7 -19.30 10.05 13.64
CA THR A 7 -19.10 9.00 12.67
C THR A 7 -17.98 9.47 11.76
N SER A 8 -16.75 9.22 12.19
CA SER A 8 -15.59 9.23 11.32
C SER A 8 -15.84 8.12 10.30
N GLU A 9 -16.53 8.47 9.22
CA GLU A 9 -16.54 7.71 7.98
C GLU A 9 -15.06 7.61 7.59
N ALA A 10 -14.41 6.57 8.10
CA ALA A 10 -13.09 6.19 7.64
C ALA A 10 -13.28 5.90 6.17
N GLU A 11 -12.90 6.87 5.33
CA GLU A 11 -12.79 6.75 3.89
C GLU A 11 -12.34 5.31 3.59
N PRO A 12 -13.15 4.51 2.86
CA PRO A 12 -12.80 3.13 2.60
C PRO A 12 -11.40 3.14 1.98
N SER A 13 -10.45 2.52 2.67
CA SER A 13 -9.05 2.58 2.29
C SER A 13 -8.92 2.37 0.79
N THR A 14 -8.33 3.34 0.10
CA THR A 14 -8.05 3.24 -1.34
C THR A 14 -7.16 2.04 -1.66
N PHE A 15 -6.44 1.55 -0.65
CA PHE A 15 -5.60 0.37 -0.72
C PHE A 15 -6.42 -0.91 -0.59
N THR A 16 -6.16 -1.85 -1.48
CA THR A 16 -6.60 -3.23 -1.26
C THR A 16 -5.83 -3.85 -0.10
N ARG A 17 -6.34 -4.96 0.42
CA ARG A 17 -5.62 -5.78 1.39
C ARG A 17 -4.25 -6.23 0.87
N THR A 18 -4.18 -6.64 -0.40
CA THR A 18 -2.95 -7.14 -1.02
C THR A 18 -1.89 -6.05 -1.13
N SER A 19 -2.28 -4.85 -1.59
CA SER A 19 -1.40 -3.68 -1.62
C SER A 19 -0.86 -3.36 -0.22
N LEU A 20 -1.71 -3.37 0.81
CA LEU A 20 -1.28 -3.11 2.19
C LEU A 20 -0.22 -4.12 2.67
N GLU A 21 -0.35 -5.39 2.30
CA GLU A 21 0.66 -6.42 2.62
C GLU A 21 2.00 -6.14 1.95
N TYR A 22 2.00 -5.69 0.68
CA TYR A 22 3.22 -5.30 -0.01
C TYR A 22 3.85 -4.03 0.59
N ARG A 23 3.06 -3.02 0.93
CA ARG A 23 3.54 -1.80 1.62
C ARG A 23 4.14 -2.13 2.99
N ARG A 24 3.56 -3.09 3.73
CA ARG A 24 4.14 -3.59 4.99
C ARG A 24 5.49 -4.29 4.78
N LYS A 25 5.63 -5.11 3.74
CA LYS A 25 6.92 -5.73 3.37
C LYS A 25 7.98 -4.67 3.07
N ALA A 26 7.63 -3.65 2.29
CA ALA A 26 8.52 -2.53 2.00
C ALA A 26 8.96 -1.80 3.29
N SER A 27 8.01 -1.51 4.20
CA SER A 27 8.32 -0.87 5.48
C SER A 27 9.29 -1.70 6.33
N ALA A 28 9.08 -3.01 6.44
CA ALA A 28 9.96 -3.91 7.18
C ALA A 28 11.39 -3.94 6.59
N LEU A 29 11.52 -3.87 5.26
CA LEU A 29 12.82 -3.79 4.60
C LEU A 29 13.53 -2.47 4.88
N SER A 30 12.80 -1.34 4.85
CA SER A 30 13.35 -0.03 5.19
C SER A 30 13.82 0.04 6.65
N GLN A 31 13.05 -0.53 7.59
CA GLN A 31 13.45 -0.64 9.01
C GLN A 31 14.71 -1.51 9.17
N ARG A 32 14.79 -2.62 8.43
CA ARG A 32 16.00 -3.45 8.43
C ARG A 32 17.20 -2.69 7.87
N ALA A 33 17.00 -1.91 6.80
CA ALA A 33 18.06 -1.10 6.20
C ALA A 33 18.60 -0.02 7.15
N SER A 34 17.75 0.57 8.01
CA SER A 34 18.20 1.58 8.98
C SER A 34 19.08 1.02 10.11
N MET A 35 19.07 -0.31 10.30
CA MET A 35 19.91 -1.00 11.28
C MET A 35 21.13 -1.67 10.65
N GLU A 36 21.30 -1.57 9.33
CA GLU A 36 22.37 -2.23 8.59
C GLU A 36 23.57 -1.30 8.38
N ASN A 37 24.78 -1.84 8.54
CA ASN A 37 26.02 -1.06 8.48
C ASN A 37 26.74 -1.23 7.13
N ASP A 38 26.49 -2.34 6.41
CA ASP A 38 27.07 -2.54 5.08
C ASP A 38 26.29 -1.73 4.02
N PRO A 39 26.89 -0.71 3.40
CA PRO A 39 26.20 0.14 2.43
C PRO A 39 25.68 -0.63 1.21
N ARG A 40 26.31 -1.76 0.85
CA ARG A 40 25.82 -2.62 -0.25
C ARG A 40 24.54 -3.32 0.14
N LYS A 41 24.45 -3.81 1.38
CA LYS A 41 23.22 -4.43 1.92
C LYS A 41 22.11 -3.41 2.11
N VAL A 42 22.43 -2.22 2.62
CA VAL A 42 21.47 -1.09 2.71
C VAL A 42 20.87 -0.82 1.34
N ARG A 43 21.71 -0.66 0.30
CA ARG A 43 21.24 -0.43 -1.07
C ARG A 43 20.34 -1.55 -1.57
N ALA A 44 20.72 -2.82 -1.37
CA ALA A 44 19.92 -3.96 -1.80
C ALA A 44 18.56 -4.03 -1.09
N LEU A 45 18.53 -3.77 0.23
CA LEU A 45 17.29 -3.75 1.01
C LEU A 45 16.34 -2.64 0.55
N LEU A 46 16.87 -1.43 0.30
CA LEU A 46 16.08 -0.31 -0.21
C LEU A 46 15.57 -0.55 -1.62
N GLN A 47 16.38 -1.15 -2.51
CA GLN A 47 15.93 -1.53 -3.85
C GLN A 47 14.77 -2.54 -3.79
N LEU A 48 14.87 -3.54 -2.91
CA LEU A 48 13.78 -4.50 -2.72
C LEU A 48 12.53 -3.84 -2.13
N ALA A 49 12.68 -2.89 -1.20
CA ALA A 49 11.56 -2.14 -0.65
C ALA A 49 10.82 -1.34 -1.74
N ILE A 50 11.57 -0.69 -2.63
CA ILE A 50 11.01 0.03 -3.80
C ILE A 50 10.23 -0.93 -4.70
N SER A 51 10.78 -2.12 -5.00
CA SER A 51 10.07 -3.11 -5.81
C SER A 51 8.75 -3.54 -5.18
N TRP A 52 8.67 -3.71 -3.85
CA TRP A 52 7.41 -4.01 -3.18
C TRP A 52 6.40 -2.86 -3.24
N ILE A 53 6.86 -1.61 -3.20
CA ILE A 53 5.98 -0.43 -3.39
C ILE A 53 5.40 -0.43 -4.80
N GLN A 54 6.21 -0.67 -5.83
CA GLN A 54 5.75 -0.73 -7.22
C GLN A 54 4.71 -1.83 -7.44
N VAL A 55 4.90 -3.00 -6.82
CA VAL A 55 3.91 -4.08 -6.89
C VAL A 55 2.60 -3.69 -6.19
N ALA A 56 2.66 -2.95 -5.08
CA ALA A 56 1.47 -2.44 -4.40
C ALA A 56 0.69 -1.45 -5.27
N GLU A 57 1.40 -0.50 -5.91
CA GLU A 57 0.81 0.50 -6.79
C GLU A 57 0.17 -0.14 -8.03
N ASN A 58 0.83 -1.14 -8.63
CA ASN A 58 0.27 -1.88 -9.75
C ASN A 58 -1.00 -2.65 -9.35
N GLU A 59 -1.02 -3.24 -8.17
CA GLU A 59 -2.19 -3.97 -7.68
C GLU A 59 -3.39 -3.02 -7.44
N GLU A 60 -3.14 -1.83 -6.89
CA GLU A 60 -4.17 -0.79 -6.74
C GLU A 60 -4.71 -0.32 -8.08
N LEU A 61 -3.82 -0.14 -9.07
CA LEU A 61 -4.21 0.26 -10.42
C LEU A 61 -5.16 -0.79 -11.03
N MET A 62 -4.77 -2.07 -11.00
CA MET A 62 -5.60 -3.18 -11.50
C MET A 62 -6.95 -3.26 -10.79
N ALA A 63 -6.97 -3.07 -9.46
CA ALA A 63 -8.21 -3.07 -8.69
C ALA A 63 -9.12 -1.88 -9.04
N SER A 64 -8.54 -0.71 -9.32
CA SER A 64 -9.29 0.48 -9.73
C SER A 64 -9.89 0.34 -11.14
N GLU A 65 -9.15 -0.25 -12.08
CA GLU A 65 -9.62 -0.54 -13.44
C GLU A 65 -10.77 -1.55 -13.43
N TYR A 66 -10.68 -2.58 -12.58
CA TYR A 66 -11.76 -3.55 -12.39
C TYR A 66 -13.04 -2.90 -11.85
N ARG A 67 -12.93 -2.02 -10.83
CA ARG A 67 -14.11 -1.31 -10.29
C ARG A 67 -14.77 -0.42 -11.34
N THR A 68 -13.96 0.28 -12.13
CA THR A 68 -14.42 1.22 -13.17
C THR A 68 -15.15 0.48 -14.30
N THR A 69 -14.57 -0.61 -14.80
CA THR A 69 -15.16 -1.44 -15.85
C THR A 69 -16.44 -2.14 -15.39
N SER A 70 -16.47 -2.64 -14.15
CA SER A 70 -17.67 -3.24 -13.55
C SER A 70 -18.81 -2.25 -13.35
N HIS A 71 -18.52 -0.95 -13.15
CA HIS A 71 -19.56 0.09 -13.06
C HIS A 71 -20.07 0.54 -14.43
N MET A 72 -19.24 0.50 -15.47
CA MET A 72 -19.65 0.94 -16.82
C MET A 72 -20.46 -0.11 -17.60
N TYR A 73 -20.30 -1.39 -17.29
CA TYR A 73 -21.04 -2.48 -17.95
C TYR A 73 -21.65 -3.43 -16.91
N PRO A 74 -22.77 -3.05 -16.27
CA PRO A 74 -23.52 -3.99 -15.45
C PRO A 74 -24.16 -5.04 -16.37
N LEU A 75 -23.81 -6.32 -16.17
CA LEU A 75 -24.48 -7.47 -16.78
C LEU A 75 -25.86 -7.69 -16.14
#